data_AF-A0AAU6V3W4-F1
#
_entry.id   AF-A0AAU6V3W4-F1
#
_cell.length_a   1.000
_cell.length_b   1.000
_cell.length_c   1.000
_cell.angle_alpha   90.00
_cell.angle_beta   90.00
_cell.angle_gamma   90.00
#
_symmetry.space_group_name_H-M   'P 1'
#
loop_
_entity.id
_entity.type
_entity.pdbx_description
1 polymer ?
#
loop_
_entity_poly.entity_id
_entity_poly.type
_entity_poly.pdbx_seq_one_letter_code
_entity_poly.pdbx_strand_id
1 'polypeptide(L)'
;MADNFIGEIRMVGFNYAPPGWALCAGQTISIASNTALFSLLGTMYGGDGVSTFKLPDLRGRVPVSFGQSPGTSLYNQGQMLGVEDTNLTTAQLPAHSHAIDSINASVSPLASTGSGTTDEPGPDTVPAKIASGLNALEAYSTTADTSMKPSPVSLDGNTNTTGNSDTVDLRQPLTVVNFIIALQGIYPPRT
;
A
#
# COMPACT_ATOMS: atom_id res chain seq x y z
N MET A 1 39.47 -23.95 17.58
CA MET A 1 38.54 -22.88 17.19
C MET A 1 38.47 -22.94 15.67
N ALA A 2 37.29 -23.01 15.05
CA ALA A 2 37.23 -23.04 13.58
C ALA A 2 37.76 -21.70 13.05
N ASP A 3 38.81 -21.76 12.25
CA ASP A 3 39.34 -20.56 11.60
C ASP A 3 38.24 -19.91 10.76
N ASN A 4 38.13 -18.58 10.87
CA ASN A 4 37.17 -17.80 10.13
C ASN A 4 37.90 -16.93 9.09
N PHE A 5 37.22 -16.63 7.99
CA PHE A 5 37.75 -15.66 7.04
C PHE A 5 37.43 -14.24 7.48
N ILE A 6 38.32 -13.29 7.21
CA ILE A 6 38.03 -11.86 7.38
C ILE A 6 36.84 -11.50 6.47
N GLY A 7 35.87 -10.78 7.01
CA GLY A 7 34.64 -10.42 6.29
C GLY A 7 33.58 -11.51 6.22
N GLU A 8 33.82 -12.68 6.81
CA GLU A 8 32.80 -13.73 6.95
C GLU A 8 31.63 -13.24 7.80
N ILE A 9 30.40 -13.42 7.31
CA ILE A 9 29.16 -13.09 8.03
C ILE A 9 28.54 -14.37 8.58
N ARG A 10 28.20 -14.38 9.86
CA ARG A 10 27.53 -15.49 10.54
C ARG A 10 26.21 -15.05 11.16
N MET A 11 25.22 -15.92 11.08
CA MET A 11 23.99 -15.84 11.84
C MET A 11 24.22 -16.48 13.22
N VAL A 12 23.82 -15.78 14.29
CA VAL A 12 24.07 -16.19 15.67
C VAL A 12 22.85 -15.94 16.55
N GLY A 13 22.66 -16.79 17.57
CA GLY A 13 21.54 -16.69 18.51
C GLY A 13 21.77 -15.73 19.68
N PHE A 14 22.99 -15.22 19.85
CA PHE A 14 23.35 -14.29 20.92
C PHE A 14 23.36 -12.83 20.44
N ASN A 15 23.21 -11.89 21.37
CA ASN A 15 22.97 -10.46 21.09
C ASN A 15 24.22 -9.57 21.09
N TYR A 16 25.43 -10.13 21.14
CA TYR A 16 26.68 -9.39 21.17
C TYR A 16 27.67 -9.89 20.11
N ALA A 17 28.68 -9.09 19.79
CA ALA A 17 29.79 -9.52 18.96
C ALA A 17 30.97 -9.99 19.85
N PRO A 18 31.44 -11.24 19.72
CA PRO A 18 32.64 -11.70 20.41
C PRO A 18 33.90 -10.91 19.97
N PRO A 19 35.02 -11.00 20.72
CA PRO A 19 36.28 -10.41 20.31
C PRO A 19 36.69 -10.83 18.90
N GLY A 20 37.13 -9.88 18.07
CA GLY A 20 37.47 -10.11 16.66
C GLY A 20 36.26 -10.09 15.70
N TRP A 21 35.05 -9.86 16.21
CA TRP A 21 33.82 -9.73 15.44
C TRP A 21 33.15 -8.38 15.68
N ALA A 22 32.27 -8.00 14.78
CA ALA A 22 31.40 -6.84 14.90
C ALA A 22 29.96 -7.19 14.50
N LEU A 23 28.98 -6.48 15.04
CA LEU A 23 27.58 -6.63 14.61
C LEU A 23 27.39 -6.08 13.18
N CYS A 24 26.52 -6.72 12.38
CA CYS A 24 26.10 -6.18 11.09
C CYS A 24 25.01 -5.10 11.27
N ALA A 25 25.40 -3.97 11.88
CA ALA A 25 24.50 -2.87 12.26
C ALA A 25 24.85 -1.52 11.61
N GLY A 26 25.53 -1.53 10.45
CA GLY A 26 25.81 -0.30 9.67
C GLY A 26 26.88 0.62 10.26
N GLN A 27 27.66 0.12 11.21
CA GLN A 27 28.67 0.91 11.93
C GLN A 27 29.85 1.34 11.05
N THR A 28 30.33 2.55 11.30
CA THR A 28 31.50 3.14 10.64
C THR A 28 32.79 2.66 11.32
N ILE A 29 33.73 2.17 10.53
CA ILE A 29 34.99 1.56 10.97
C ILE A 29 36.17 2.32 10.36
N SER A 30 37.24 2.50 11.13
CA SER A 30 38.49 3.08 10.62
C SER A 30 39.21 2.11 9.70
N ILE A 31 39.61 2.61 8.53
CA ILE A 31 40.43 1.87 7.56
C ILE A 31 41.81 1.55 8.15
N ALA A 32 42.42 2.49 8.88
CA ALA A 32 43.77 2.35 9.41
C ALA A 32 43.94 1.12 10.32
N SER A 33 42.91 0.76 11.08
CA SER A 33 42.93 -0.40 11.98
C SER A 33 42.34 -1.67 11.34
N ASN A 34 41.74 -1.59 10.16
CA ASN A 34 41.02 -2.70 9.52
C ASN A 34 41.29 -2.76 8.01
N THR A 35 42.56 -2.54 7.62
CA THR A 35 42.99 -2.46 6.21
C THR A 35 42.65 -3.72 5.41
N ALA A 36 42.81 -4.90 6.03
CA ALA A 36 42.48 -6.19 5.41
C ALA A 36 40.97 -6.38 5.19
N LEU A 37 40.12 -5.90 6.10
CA LEU A 37 38.67 -5.95 5.89
C LEU A 37 38.25 -4.93 4.82
N PHE A 38 38.86 -3.74 4.82
CA PHE A 38 38.59 -2.72 3.81
C PHE A 38 39.00 -3.17 2.40
N SER A 39 40.09 -3.92 2.22
CA SER A 39 40.46 -4.43 0.89
C SER A 39 39.46 -5.44 0.32
N LEU A 40 38.64 -6.07 1.18
CA LEU A 40 37.56 -6.95 0.77
C LEU A 40 36.25 -6.19 0.54
N LEU A 41 35.90 -5.28 1.46
CA LEU A 41 34.59 -4.63 1.43
C LEU A 41 34.55 -3.31 0.65
N GLY A 42 35.66 -2.59 0.60
CA GLY A 42 35.73 -1.23 0.10
C GLY A 42 34.71 -0.32 0.77
N THR A 43 34.03 0.49 -0.03
CA THR A 43 32.99 1.42 0.39
C THR A 43 31.57 0.97 0.01
N MET A 44 31.37 -0.33 -0.28
CA MET A 44 30.09 -0.80 -0.81
C MET A 44 28.90 -0.58 0.15
N TYR A 45 29.15 -0.50 1.46
CA TYR A 45 28.15 -0.18 2.49
C TYR A 45 28.23 1.28 2.96
N GLY A 46 29.05 2.11 2.32
CA GLY A 46 29.29 3.51 2.63
C GLY A 46 30.63 3.78 3.34
N GLY A 47 30.78 5.03 3.80
CA GLY A 47 32.05 5.60 4.32
C GLY A 47 32.72 6.52 3.29
N ASP A 48 33.83 7.13 3.67
CA ASP A 48 34.56 8.08 2.82
C ASP A 48 35.60 7.40 1.91
N GLY A 49 35.94 6.13 2.17
CA GLY A 49 36.95 5.39 1.41
C GLY A 49 38.38 5.85 1.62
N VAL A 50 38.61 6.80 2.54
CA VAL A 50 39.93 7.38 2.84
C VAL A 50 40.32 7.08 4.28
N SER A 51 39.45 7.46 5.23
CA SER A 51 39.67 7.23 6.66
C SER A 51 38.75 6.15 7.22
N THR A 52 37.57 5.97 6.60
CA THR A 52 36.50 5.12 7.10
C THR A 52 35.75 4.37 6.00
N PHE A 53 35.20 3.23 6.39
CA PHE A 53 34.22 2.47 5.63
C PHE A 53 33.10 2.01 6.57
N LYS A 54 32.00 1.50 6.03
CA LYS A 54 30.89 0.96 6.84
C LYS A 54 30.78 -0.55 6.73
N LEU A 55 30.28 -1.16 7.79
CA LEU A 55 29.84 -2.56 7.81
C LEU A 55 28.42 -2.69 7.22
N PRO A 56 28.00 -3.89 6.81
CA PRO A 56 26.61 -4.14 6.45
C PRO A 56 25.65 -3.76 7.58
N ASP A 57 24.46 -3.29 7.22
CA ASP A 57 23.32 -3.16 8.14
C ASP A 57 22.28 -4.20 7.77
N LEU A 58 22.08 -5.20 8.63
CA LEU A 58 21.12 -6.29 8.42
C LEU A 58 19.91 -6.19 9.37
N ARG A 59 19.77 -5.08 10.11
CA ARG A 59 18.61 -4.86 10.98
C ARG A 59 17.37 -4.59 10.12
N GLY A 60 16.29 -5.32 10.37
CA GLY A 60 15.04 -5.23 9.59
C GLY A 60 15.19 -5.72 8.14
N ARG A 61 16.21 -6.53 7.83
CA ARG A 61 16.55 -6.93 6.45
C ARG A 61 16.75 -8.43 6.33
N VAL A 62 16.33 -8.96 5.18
CA VAL A 62 16.57 -10.35 4.80
C VAL A 62 17.83 -10.40 3.92
N PRO A 63 18.87 -11.17 4.28
CA PRO A 63 20.06 -11.31 3.45
C PRO A 63 19.71 -12.07 2.16
N VAL A 64 20.19 -11.55 1.02
CA VAL A 64 20.08 -12.20 -0.29
C VAL A 64 21.47 -12.32 -0.90
N SER A 65 21.68 -13.35 -1.72
CA SER A 65 22.94 -13.49 -2.44
C SER A 65 23.07 -12.42 -3.52
N PHE A 66 24.28 -11.90 -3.72
CA PHE A 66 24.56 -10.92 -4.77
C PHE A 66 24.64 -11.61 -6.14
N GLY A 67 24.45 -10.84 -7.20
CA GLY A 67 24.43 -11.31 -8.59
C GLY A 67 23.01 -11.43 -9.15
N GLN A 68 22.93 -12.05 -10.32
CA GLN A 68 21.68 -12.25 -11.05
C GLN A 68 21.52 -13.73 -11.37
N SER A 69 20.37 -14.31 -11.02
CA SER A 69 19.96 -15.62 -11.53
C SER A 69 19.26 -15.43 -12.89
N PRO A 70 19.31 -16.40 -13.82
CA PRO A 70 18.61 -16.27 -15.10
C PRO A 70 17.13 -15.92 -14.93
N GLY A 71 16.70 -14.82 -15.55
CA GLY A 71 15.32 -14.34 -15.48
C GLY A 71 14.94 -13.61 -14.18
N THR A 72 15.88 -13.36 -13.26
CA THR A 72 15.62 -12.59 -12.03
C THR A 72 16.26 -11.19 -12.08
N SER A 73 15.95 -10.38 -11.07
CA SER A 73 16.65 -9.11 -10.82
C SER A 73 18.14 -9.34 -10.54
N LEU A 74 18.96 -8.34 -10.89
CA LEU A 74 20.36 -8.23 -10.50
C LEU A 74 20.45 -7.55 -9.12
N TYR A 75 21.12 -8.20 -8.17
CA TYR A 75 21.41 -7.64 -6.86
C TYR A 75 22.90 -7.30 -6.75
N ASN A 76 23.26 -6.02 -6.77
CA ASN A 76 24.63 -5.60 -6.52
C ASN A 76 24.90 -5.63 -5.01
N GLN A 77 26.07 -6.13 -4.63
CA GLN A 77 26.48 -6.17 -3.23
C GLN A 77 26.53 -4.74 -2.66
N GLY A 78 26.04 -4.56 -1.43
CA GLY A 78 25.94 -3.24 -0.78
C GLY A 78 24.62 -2.50 -1.03
N GLN A 79 23.78 -2.94 -1.98
CA GLN A 79 22.48 -2.31 -2.19
C GLN A 79 21.53 -2.57 -1.02
N MET A 80 20.85 -1.51 -0.57
CA MET A 80 19.79 -1.57 0.43
C MET A 80 18.45 -1.42 -0.29
N LEU A 81 17.77 -2.54 -0.53
CA LEU A 81 16.49 -2.61 -1.22
C LEU A 81 15.37 -3.03 -0.26
N GLY A 82 14.12 -2.87 -0.71
CA GLY A 82 12.91 -3.21 0.05
C GLY A 82 12.55 -2.20 1.14
N VAL A 83 11.30 -2.29 1.60
CA VAL A 83 10.74 -1.53 2.72
C VAL A 83 9.89 -2.48 3.58
N GLU A 84 9.80 -2.22 4.89
CA GLU A 84 8.96 -3.00 5.80
C GLU A 84 7.48 -2.62 5.63
N ASP A 85 7.19 -1.34 5.41
CA ASP A 85 5.84 -0.82 5.23
C ASP A 85 5.75 0.01 3.94
N THR A 86 4.61 -0.06 3.26
CA THR A 86 4.35 0.78 2.08
C THR A 86 2.92 1.34 2.10
N ASN A 87 2.74 2.56 1.59
CA ASN A 87 1.42 3.10 1.34
C ASN A 87 0.94 2.61 -0.03
N LEU A 88 -0.19 1.92 -0.08
CA LEU A 88 -0.76 1.43 -1.33
C LEU A 88 -1.49 2.56 -2.06
N THR A 89 -0.99 2.90 -3.23
CA THR A 89 -1.70 3.76 -4.19
C THR A 89 -2.67 2.93 -5.04
N THR A 90 -3.65 3.59 -5.66
CA THR A 90 -4.55 2.94 -6.63
C THR A 90 -3.81 2.31 -7.80
N ALA A 91 -2.63 2.83 -8.18
CA ALA A 91 -1.78 2.25 -9.21
C ALA A 91 -1.13 0.91 -8.82
N GLN A 92 -1.06 0.60 -7.51
CA GLN A 92 -0.56 -0.67 -6.99
C GLN A 92 -1.65 -1.73 -6.81
N LEU A 93 -2.91 -1.38 -7.09
CA LEU A 93 -4.05 -2.30 -7.05
C LEU A 93 -4.47 -2.71 -8.46
N PRO A 94 -4.94 -3.96 -8.68
CA PRO A 94 -5.59 -4.32 -9.93
C PRO A 94 -6.77 -3.38 -10.24
N ALA A 95 -6.95 -3.07 -11.52
CA ALA A 95 -8.07 -2.26 -11.97
C ALA A 95 -9.40 -2.93 -11.59
N HIS A 96 -10.22 -2.22 -10.83
CA HIS A 96 -11.54 -2.67 -10.37
C HIS A 96 -12.52 -1.50 -10.30
N SER A 97 -13.81 -1.80 -10.32
CA SER A 97 -14.88 -0.82 -10.15
C SER A 97 -16.02 -1.43 -9.33
N HIS A 98 -16.76 -0.56 -8.62
CA HIS A 98 -18.01 -0.93 -7.96
C HIS A 98 -19.15 -0.28 -8.72
N ALA A 99 -19.91 -1.07 -9.47
CA ALA A 99 -21.13 -0.62 -10.08
C ALA A 99 -22.21 -0.49 -9.00
N ILE A 100 -22.87 0.67 -8.94
CA ILE A 100 -24.10 0.82 -8.17
C ILE A 100 -25.22 0.23 -9.03
N ASP A 101 -25.70 -0.95 -8.68
CA ASP A 101 -26.68 -1.70 -9.49
C ASP A 101 -28.11 -1.12 -9.38
N SER A 102 -28.45 -0.46 -8.26
CA SER A 102 -29.68 0.32 -8.14
C SER A 102 -29.69 1.21 -6.90
N ILE A 103 -30.05 2.49 -7.07
CA ILE A 103 -30.53 3.35 -5.99
C ILE A 103 -32.05 3.35 -6.06
N ASN A 104 -32.70 2.77 -5.06
CA ASN A 104 -34.16 2.84 -4.93
C ASN A 104 -34.56 4.26 -4.49
N ALA A 105 -34.62 5.20 -5.43
CA ALA A 105 -35.14 6.54 -5.20
C ALA A 105 -36.64 6.56 -5.51
N SER A 106 -37.47 6.66 -4.48
CA SER A 106 -38.90 6.90 -4.64
C SER A 106 -39.17 8.41 -4.64
N VAL A 107 -39.57 8.96 -5.78
CA VAL A 107 -40.12 10.32 -5.86
C VAL A 107 -41.63 10.22 -5.70
N SER A 108 -42.19 10.86 -4.68
CA SER A 108 -43.63 11.08 -4.56
C SER A 108 -43.94 12.47 -5.13
N PRO A 109 -44.40 12.59 -6.38
CA PRO A 109 -44.77 13.89 -6.95
C PRO A 109 -45.87 14.54 -6.10
N LEU A 110 -45.79 15.85 -5.90
CA LEU A 110 -46.83 16.62 -5.22
C LEU A 110 -48.07 16.69 -6.12
N ALA A 111 -49.26 16.59 -5.52
CA ALA A 111 -50.55 16.83 -6.16
C ALA A 111 -51.41 17.68 -5.22
N SER A 112 -52.30 18.50 -5.79
CA SER A 112 -53.20 19.37 -5.03
C SER A 112 -54.57 18.71 -4.85
N THR A 113 -55.12 18.82 -3.64
CA THR A 113 -56.50 18.42 -3.33
C THR A 113 -57.53 19.52 -3.70
N GLY A 114 -57.07 20.72 -4.08
CA GLY A 114 -57.90 21.84 -4.53
C GLY A 114 -58.22 21.80 -6.03
N SER A 115 -59.11 22.70 -6.47
CA SER A 115 -59.43 22.88 -7.89
C SER A 115 -58.24 23.44 -8.68
N GLY A 116 -58.14 23.07 -9.97
CA GLY A 116 -57.14 23.65 -10.86
C GLY A 116 -57.27 25.16 -10.98
N THR A 117 -56.14 25.86 -10.83
CA THR A 117 -56.06 27.33 -10.95
C THR A 117 -55.43 27.78 -12.28
N THR A 118 -54.91 26.84 -13.07
CA THR A 118 -54.28 27.04 -14.38
C THR A 118 -54.46 25.77 -15.21
N ASP A 119 -54.57 25.92 -16.53
CA ASP A 119 -54.57 24.83 -17.52
C ASP A 119 -53.20 24.65 -18.20
N GLU A 120 -52.24 25.55 -17.95
CA GLU A 120 -50.87 25.45 -18.45
C GLU A 120 -49.94 24.74 -17.44
N PRO A 121 -49.19 23.69 -17.86
CA PRO A 121 -48.16 23.10 -17.04
C PRO A 121 -46.92 24.01 -16.93
N GLY A 122 -46.37 24.14 -15.73
CA GLY A 122 -45.18 24.93 -15.42
C GLY A 122 -44.38 24.36 -14.25
N PRO A 123 -43.17 24.90 -13.98
CA PRO A 123 -42.23 24.37 -12.98
C PRO A 123 -42.79 24.34 -11.55
N ASP A 124 -43.75 25.21 -11.24
CA ASP A 124 -44.38 25.33 -9.91
C ASP A 124 -45.84 24.85 -9.92
N THR A 125 -46.26 24.12 -10.96
CA THR A 125 -47.63 23.58 -11.06
C THR A 125 -47.65 22.10 -10.72
N VAL A 126 -48.74 21.64 -10.10
CA VAL A 126 -48.98 20.23 -9.78
C VAL A 126 -50.35 19.79 -10.29
N PRO A 127 -50.56 18.49 -10.56
CA PRO A 127 -51.88 17.97 -10.87
C PRO A 127 -52.88 18.33 -9.76
N ALA A 128 -54.03 18.91 -10.14
CA ALA A 128 -55.10 19.29 -9.22
C ALA A 128 -56.24 18.25 -9.24
N LYS A 129 -57.13 18.34 -8.25
CA LYS A 129 -58.33 17.50 -8.18
C LYS A 129 -59.25 17.77 -9.37
N ILE A 130 -59.78 16.71 -9.98
CA ILE A 130 -60.80 16.81 -11.04
C ILE A 130 -62.11 17.40 -10.46
N ALA A 131 -62.68 18.37 -11.15
CA ALA A 131 -63.98 18.95 -10.78
C ALA A 131 -65.10 17.90 -10.90
N SER A 132 -66.00 17.87 -9.91
CA SER A 132 -67.11 16.92 -9.85
C SER A 132 -67.99 17.01 -11.12
N GLY A 133 -68.16 15.88 -11.83
CA GLY A 133 -69.02 15.79 -13.02
C GLY A 133 -68.31 15.49 -14.34
N LEU A 134 -66.97 15.54 -14.37
CA LEU A 134 -66.17 15.09 -15.50
C LEU A 134 -65.89 13.58 -15.37
N ASN A 135 -66.85 12.75 -15.79
CA ASN A 135 -66.75 11.27 -15.77
C ASN A 135 -65.85 10.70 -16.90
N ALA A 136 -64.82 11.42 -17.33
CA ALA A 136 -63.93 10.96 -18.39
C ALA A 136 -62.49 10.93 -17.87
N LEU A 137 -62.08 9.72 -17.48
CA LEU A 137 -60.77 9.31 -16.99
C LEU A 137 -60.41 9.80 -15.59
N GLU A 138 -60.54 8.89 -14.61
CA GLU A 138 -59.81 8.95 -13.35
C GLU A 138 -58.32 9.19 -13.67
N ALA A 139 -57.85 10.43 -13.54
CA ALA A 139 -56.53 10.78 -14.06
C ALA A 139 -55.41 9.98 -13.38
N TYR A 140 -55.58 9.59 -12.10
CA TYR A 140 -54.59 8.83 -11.33
C TYR A 140 -55.12 7.88 -10.22
N SER A 141 -56.21 8.20 -9.48
CA SER A 141 -56.80 7.33 -8.42
C SER A 141 -58.23 7.74 -8.04
N THR A 142 -59.02 6.81 -7.47
CA THR A 142 -60.37 7.02 -6.92
C THR A 142 -60.39 7.35 -5.43
N THR A 143 -59.29 7.15 -4.71
CA THR A 143 -59.12 7.51 -3.29
C THR A 143 -58.32 8.79 -3.15
N ALA A 144 -58.76 9.70 -2.27
CA ALA A 144 -58.01 10.91 -1.93
C ALA A 144 -56.61 10.55 -1.35
N ASP A 145 -55.62 11.42 -1.58
CA ASP A 145 -54.24 11.29 -1.07
C ASP A 145 -53.49 9.99 -1.47
N THR A 146 -53.82 9.43 -2.64
CA THR A 146 -53.11 8.24 -3.16
C THR A 146 -51.80 8.64 -3.84
N SER A 147 -50.70 7.95 -3.50
CA SER A 147 -49.41 8.13 -4.19
C SER A 147 -49.53 7.76 -5.67
N MET A 148 -49.02 8.63 -6.55
CA MET A 148 -48.89 8.32 -7.98
C MET A 148 -47.95 7.12 -8.19
N LYS A 149 -48.14 6.36 -9.29
CA LYS A 149 -47.23 5.27 -9.67
C LYS A 149 -45.82 5.85 -9.84
N PRO A 150 -44.79 5.32 -9.15
CA PRO A 150 -43.43 5.83 -9.29
C PRO A 150 -42.95 5.66 -10.74
N SER A 151 -42.35 6.72 -11.29
CA SER A 151 -41.59 6.64 -12.54
C SER A 151 -40.16 6.21 -12.20
N PRO A 152 -39.56 5.22 -12.88
CA PRO A 152 -38.19 4.82 -12.60
C PRO A 152 -37.25 5.98 -12.94
N VAL A 153 -36.52 6.47 -11.94
CA VAL A 153 -35.40 7.39 -12.11
C VAL A 153 -34.12 6.55 -12.08
N SER A 154 -33.35 6.54 -13.17
CA SER A 154 -32.00 5.96 -13.15
C SER A 154 -31.06 6.97 -12.48
N LEU A 155 -30.43 6.58 -11.38
CA LEU A 155 -29.40 7.37 -10.74
C LEU A 155 -28.08 6.63 -10.89
N ASP A 156 -27.24 7.09 -11.82
CA ASP A 156 -25.92 6.51 -12.07
C ASP A 156 -24.90 7.16 -11.12
N GLY A 157 -24.05 6.35 -10.50
CA GLY A 157 -22.98 6.81 -9.63
C GLY A 157 -21.85 5.79 -9.55
N ASN A 158 -20.65 6.27 -9.22
CA ASN A 158 -19.55 5.41 -8.82
C ASN A 158 -19.22 5.67 -7.35
N THR A 159 -18.68 4.68 -6.66
CA THR A 159 -18.01 4.93 -5.39
C THR A 159 -16.65 5.52 -5.70
N ASN A 160 -16.36 6.72 -5.19
CA ASN A 160 -15.01 7.26 -5.24
C ASN A 160 -14.01 6.29 -4.58
N THR A 161 -12.77 6.34 -5.04
CA THR A 161 -11.66 5.59 -4.43
C THR A 161 -11.62 5.88 -2.93
N THR A 162 -11.88 4.85 -2.12
CA THR A 162 -11.89 4.94 -0.66
C THR A 162 -10.80 4.03 -0.11
N GLY A 163 -9.97 4.58 0.76
CA GLY A 163 -8.89 3.89 1.46
C GLY A 163 -8.21 4.92 2.35
N ASN A 164 -8.00 4.60 3.62
CA ASN A 164 -7.53 5.57 4.62
C ASN A 164 -6.05 5.97 4.45
N SER A 165 -5.43 5.61 3.32
CA SER A 165 -3.99 5.74 3.04
C SER A 165 -3.10 5.11 4.12
N ASP A 166 -3.63 4.14 4.85
CA ASP A 166 -2.87 3.40 5.85
C ASP A 166 -1.79 2.55 5.19
N THR A 167 -0.65 2.45 5.85
CA THR A 167 0.46 1.62 5.38
C THR A 167 0.14 0.14 5.55
N VAL A 168 0.54 -0.65 4.58
CA VAL A 168 0.48 -2.11 4.64
C VAL A 168 1.85 -2.66 4.99
N ASP A 169 1.89 -3.50 6.03
CA ASP A 169 3.08 -4.26 6.44
C ASP A 169 3.38 -5.33 5.38
N LEU A 170 4.59 -5.29 4.83
CA LEU A 170 5.08 -6.21 3.80
C LEU A 170 5.96 -7.32 4.38
N ARG A 171 6.19 -7.34 5.69
CA ARG A 171 7.09 -8.32 6.30
C ARG A 171 6.47 -9.71 6.28
N GLN A 172 7.29 -10.68 5.85
CA GLN A 172 6.98 -12.10 6.00
C GLN A 172 7.11 -12.52 7.48
N PRO A 173 6.49 -13.64 7.90
CA PRO A 173 6.72 -14.20 9.22
C PRO A 173 8.22 -14.40 9.45
N LEU A 174 8.76 -13.79 10.51
CA LEU A 174 10.19 -13.73 10.75
C LEU A 174 10.55 -14.17 12.17
N THR A 175 11.71 -14.83 12.28
CA THR A 175 12.38 -15.09 13.55
C THR A 175 13.64 -14.24 13.59
N VAL A 176 13.77 -13.41 14.63
CA VAL A 176 14.89 -12.47 14.73
C VAL A 176 16.08 -13.16 15.37
N VAL A 177 17.18 -13.14 14.64
CA VAL A 177 18.51 -13.61 15.06
C VAL A 177 19.52 -12.53 14.70
N ASN A 178 20.71 -12.63 15.28
CA ASN A 178 21.72 -11.62 15.12
C ASN A 178 22.71 -12.00 14.00
N PHE A 179 23.36 -11.00 13.42
CA PHE A 179 24.40 -11.19 12.42
C PHE A 179 25.69 -10.52 12.87
N ILE A 180 26.79 -11.26 12.77
CA ILE A 180 28.14 -10.78 13.07
C ILE A 180 29.04 -10.94 11.86
N ILE A 181 29.98 -10.02 11.70
CA ILE A 181 31.03 -10.04 10.67
C ILE A 181 32.41 -10.12 11.32
N ALA A 182 33.29 -10.95 10.77
CA ALA A 182 34.65 -11.10 11.26
C ALA A 182 35.52 -9.89 10.88
N LEU A 183 36.08 -9.22 11.89
CA LEU A 183 37.08 -8.17 11.70
C LEU A 183 38.50 -8.74 11.59
N GLN A 184 38.73 -9.89 12.21
CA GLN A 184 40.02 -10.59 12.26
C GLN A 184 39.82 -12.05 11.83
N GLY A 185 40.84 -12.66 11.24
CA GLY A 185 40.78 -14.03 10.74
C GLY A 185 41.80 -14.28 9.62
N ILE A 186 41.60 -15.35 8.87
CA ILE A 186 42.40 -15.65 7.67
C ILE A 186 41.93 -14.75 6.53
N TYR A 187 42.86 -14.15 5.79
CA TYR A 187 42.51 -13.40 4.60
C TYR A 187 42.08 -14.38 3.48
N PRO A 188 40.88 -14.24 2.87
CA PRO A 188 40.42 -15.15 1.84
C PRO A 188 41.26 -14.99 0.55
N PRO A 189 41.96 -16.04 0.08
CA PRO A 189 42.75 -15.97 -1.15
C PRO A 189 41.84 -15.89 -2.38
N ARG A 190 42.31 -15.20 -3.43
CA ARG A 190 41.60 -15.03 -4.72
C ARG A 190 42.12 -15.96 -5.83
N THR A 191 42.77 -17.06 -5.46
CA THR A 191 43.42 -18.00 -6.39
C THR A 191 42.55 -19.18 -6.72
#